data_AF-A0A5J4P7W8-F1
#
_entry.id   AF-A0A5J4P7W8-F1
#
_cell.length_a   1.000
_cell.length_b   1.000
_cell.length_c   1.000
_cell.angle_alpha   90.00
_cell.angle_beta   90.00
_cell.angle_gamma   90.00
#
_symmetry.space_group_name_H-M   'P 1'
#
loop_
_entity.id
_entity.type
_entity.pdbx_description
1 polymer ?
#
loop_
_entity_poly.entity_id
_entity_poly.type
_entity_poly.pdbx_seq_one_letter_code
_entity_poly.pdbx_strand_id
1 'polypeptide(L)'
;MDSVSPSDNSGSSVLSSLGRVQTPTLAIICKRYTENMNFVSVPYRQLQIGLAKDGKAITALSKEKIDSKTDANNIYASQQLFREAVISKVERKEVMQEPPLLYDLTTLQKEANSKHGFSADKTLSLAQKLYEQHKLITYPRTGSRYIPGDVFQEAGELIENLKSY
;
A
#
# COMPACT_ATOMS: atom_id res chain seq x y z
N MET A 1 -4.32 55.01 42.68
CA MET A 1 -4.45 53.67 43.27
C MET A 1 -4.43 52.68 42.12
N ASP A 2 -3.19 52.43 41.70
CA ASP A 2 -2.58 51.12 41.45
C ASP A 2 -3.13 50.22 40.34
N SER A 3 -2.49 50.39 39.17
CA SER A 3 -1.97 49.36 38.27
C SER A 3 -2.26 47.89 38.59
N VAL A 4 -2.93 47.21 37.65
CA VAL A 4 -2.74 45.78 37.43
C VAL A 4 -2.29 45.60 35.98
N SER A 5 -0.98 45.46 35.80
CA SER A 5 -0.36 44.95 34.58
C SER A 5 -0.76 43.49 34.40
N PRO A 6 -1.09 43.02 33.19
CA PRO A 6 -1.17 41.58 32.93
C PRO A 6 0.23 41.00 33.03
N SER A 7 0.41 40.16 34.04
CA SER A 7 1.62 39.40 34.34
C SER A 7 2.10 38.58 33.14
N ASP A 8 3.40 38.68 32.87
CA ASP A 8 4.19 37.77 32.04
C ASP A 8 3.82 36.31 32.33
N ASN A 9 3.19 35.66 31.35
CA ASN A 9 3.15 34.21 31.32
C ASN A 9 4.31 33.77 30.44
N SER A 10 5.40 33.34 31.08
CA SER A 10 6.60 32.78 30.48
C SER A 10 6.26 31.89 29.29
N GLY A 11 6.38 32.46 28.09
CA GLY A 11 6.17 31.78 26.83
C GLY A 11 7.20 30.69 26.70
N SER A 12 6.79 29.43 26.90
CA SER A 12 7.51 28.33 26.28
C SER A 12 7.52 28.65 24.79
N SER A 13 8.66 29.10 24.25
CA SER A 13 8.77 29.35 22.81
C SER A 13 8.61 28.01 22.13
N VAL A 14 7.38 27.66 21.76
CA VAL A 14 7.11 26.46 20.99
C VAL A 14 7.84 26.64 19.67
N LEU A 15 8.96 25.92 19.52
CA LEU A 15 9.79 25.97 18.34
C LEU A 15 8.96 25.47 17.16
N SER A 16 8.40 26.41 16.40
CA SER A 16 7.61 26.10 15.22
C SER A 16 8.55 25.99 14.02
N SER A 17 9.10 24.79 13.80
CA SER A 17 9.97 24.54 12.64
C SER A 17 9.14 24.50 11.36
N LEU A 18 9.50 25.33 10.38
CA LEU A 18 8.93 25.34 9.03
C LEU A 18 10.01 24.98 8.02
N GLY A 19 9.66 24.16 7.02
CA GLY A 19 10.64 23.69 6.04
C GLY A 19 10.01 23.12 4.78
N ARG A 20 10.74 23.25 3.65
CA ARG A 20 10.27 22.87 2.30
C ARG A 20 9.95 21.38 2.13
N VAL A 21 10.38 20.53 3.06
CA VAL A 21 10.11 19.07 3.09
C VAL A 21 9.25 18.69 4.30
N GLN A 22 9.60 19.20 5.49
CA GLN A 22 8.89 18.91 6.74
C GLN A 22 7.42 19.37 6.68
N THR A 23 7.18 20.62 6.27
CA THR A 23 5.83 21.21 6.22
C THR A 23 4.90 20.50 5.22
N PRO A 24 5.29 20.23 3.96
CA PRO A 24 4.41 19.48 3.05
C PRO A 24 4.20 18.02 3.49
N THR A 25 5.21 17.38 4.10
CA THR A 25 5.05 16.01 4.64
C THR A 25 4.01 15.99 5.76
N LEU A 26 4.10 16.92 6.70
CA LEU A 26 3.10 17.06 7.76
C LEU A 26 1.72 17.39 7.19
N ALA A 27 1.63 18.25 6.19
CA ALA A 27 0.37 18.60 5.53
C ALA A 27 -0.32 17.37 4.89
N ILE A 28 0.45 16.46 4.28
CA ILE A 28 -0.09 15.19 3.73
C ILE A 28 -0.71 14.34 4.85
N ILE A 29 -0.03 14.21 5.99
CA ILE A 29 -0.52 13.45 7.14
C ILE A 29 -1.79 14.08 7.71
N CYS A 30 -1.78 15.40 7.95
CA CYS A 30 -2.94 16.13 8.46
C CYS A 30 -4.14 16.01 7.53
N LYS A 31 -3.93 16.12 6.21
CA LYS A 31 -5.00 15.97 5.22
C LYS A 31 -5.62 14.57 5.27
N ARG A 32 -4.79 13.51 5.28
CA ARG A 32 -5.26 12.12 5.41
C ARG A 32 -6.00 11.89 6.74
N TYR A 33 -5.50 12.48 7.82
CA TYR A 33 -6.14 12.39 9.13
C TYR A 33 -7.54 13.03 9.12
N THR A 34 -7.68 14.24 8.57
CA THR A 34 -8.98 14.92 8.44
C THR A 34 -9.94 14.17 7.52
N GLU A 35 -9.46 13.64 6.39
CA GLU A 35 -10.26 12.80 5.50
C GLU A 35 -10.79 11.56 6.23
N ASN A 36 -9.95 10.89 7.03
CA ASN A 36 -10.35 9.72 7.82
C ASN A 36 -11.33 10.09 8.95
N MET A 37 -11.12 11.21 9.64
CA MET A 37 -12.02 11.69 10.70
C MET A 37 -13.40 12.07 10.17
N ASN A 38 -13.45 12.64 8.96
CA ASN A 38 -14.69 13.05 8.31
C ASN A 38 -15.32 11.92 7.47
N PHE A 39 -14.73 10.73 7.43
CA PHE A 39 -15.25 9.61 6.66
C PHE A 39 -16.50 9.03 7.34
N VAL A 40 -17.65 9.21 6.70
CA VAL A 40 -18.93 8.60 7.12
C VAL A 40 -19.17 7.35 6.27
N SER A 41 -19.14 6.18 6.91
CA SER A 41 -19.42 4.91 6.24
C SER A 41 -20.88 4.85 5.79
N VAL A 42 -21.11 4.70 4.48
CA VAL A 42 -22.45 4.55 3.91
C VAL A 42 -22.70 3.08 3.55
N PRO A 43 -23.77 2.45 4.04
CA PRO A 43 -24.08 1.07 3.71
C PRO A 43 -24.54 0.96 2.25
N TYR A 44 -23.95 0.02 1.52
CA TYR A 44 -24.40 -0.40 0.20
C TYR A 44 -24.68 -1.90 0.21
N ARG A 45 -25.46 -2.35 -0.77
CA ARG A 45 -25.83 -3.76 -0.95
C ARG A 45 -25.43 -4.24 -2.33
N GLN A 46 -25.07 -5.51 -2.44
CA GLN A 46 -24.88 -6.19 -3.71
C GLN A 46 -25.70 -7.46 -3.66
N LEU A 47 -26.27 -7.85 -4.80
CA LEU A 47 -26.97 -9.11 -4.92
C LEU A 47 -25.94 -10.21 -5.10
N GLN A 48 -26.11 -11.28 -4.34
CA GLN A 48 -25.28 -12.47 -4.44
C GLN A 48 -26.16 -13.64 -4.86
N ILE A 49 -25.74 -14.35 -5.89
CA ILE A 49 -26.36 -15.62 -6.28
C ILE A 49 -25.39 -16.76 -6.00
N GLY A 50 -25.93 -17.86 -5.48
CA GLY A 50 -25.24 -19.13 -5.31
C GLY A 50 -25.75 -20.12 -6.34
N LEU A 51 -24.83 -20.65 -7.15
CA LEU A 51 -25.11 -21.61 -8.21
C LEU A 51 -24.28 -22.87 -7.98
N ALA A 52 -24.72 -24.01 -8.50
CA ALA A 52 -23.93 -25.22 -8.52
C ALA A 52 -23.91 -25.79 -9.93
N LYS A 53 -22.72 -26.13 -10.41
CA LYS A 53 -22.54 -26.84 -11.69
C LYS A 53 -21.49 -27.94 -11.50
N ASP A 54 -21.81 -29.16 -11.91
CA ASP A 54 -20.92 -30.32 -11.83
C ASP A 54 -20.33 -30.55 -10.43
N GLY A 55 -21.17 -30.36 -9.39
CA GLY A 55 -20.76 -30.50 -7.99
C GLY A 55 -19.90 -29.36 -7.42
N LYS A 56 -19.62 -28.31 -8.22
CA LYS A 56 -18.87 -27.13 -7.78
C LYS A 56 -19.81 -25.96 -7.47
N ALA A 57 -19.68 -25.41 -6.28
CA ALA A 57 -20.36 -24.17 -5.89
C ALA A 57 -19.71 -22.97 -6.58
N ILE A 58 -20.54 -22.09 -7.14
CA ILE A 58 -20.15 -20.85 -7.81
C ILE A 58 -20.94 -19.73 -7.17
N THR A 59 -20.23 -18.71 -6.68
CA THR A 59 -20.85 -17.48 -6.16
C THR A 59 -20.61 -16.35 -7.15
N ALA A 60 -21.66 -15.63 -7.52
CA ALA A 60 -21.56 -14.43 -8.34
C ALA A 60 -22.18 -13.23 -7.63
N LEU A 61 -21.52 -12.08 -7.72
CA LEU A 61 -21.96 -10.81 -7.16
C LEU A 61 -22.41 -9.87 -8.28
N SER A 62 -23.47 -9.09 -8.03
CA SER A 62 -23.86 -8.01 -8.93
C SER A 62 -22.74 -6.99 -9.05
N LYS A 63 -22.47 -6.54 -10.27
CA LYS A 63 -21.51 -5.45 -10.52
C LYS A 63 -21.96 -4.15 -9.87
N GLU A 64 -23.26 -3.91 -9.87
CA GLU A 64 -23.86 -2.71 -9.28
C GLU A 64 -23.94 -2.82 -7.76
N LYS A 65 -23.67 -1.69 -7.11
CA LYS A 65 -23.87 -1.45 -5.69
C LYS A 65 -25.16 -0.66 -5.52
N ILE A 66 -26.03 -1.10 -4.63
CA ILE A 66 -27.36 -0.54 -4.40
C ILE A 66 -27.39 0.06 -3.00
N ASP A 67 -27.52 1.38 -2.91
CA ASP A 67 -27.51 2.09 -1.63
C ASP A 67 -28.84 1.88 -0.88
N SER A 68 -29.94 1.95 -1.63
CA SER A 68 -31.31 1.82 -1.11
C SER A 68 -31.64 0.37 -0.71
N LYS A 69 -32.05 0.19 0.54
CA LYS A 69 -32.50 -1.12 1.04
C LYS A 69 -33.78 -1.59 0.35
N THR A 70 -34.70 -0.68 0.09
CA THR A 70 -35.99 -1.02 -0.56
C THR A 70 -35.75 -1.48 -1.99
N ASP A 71 -34.87 -0.80 -2.71
CA ASP A 71 -34.59 -1.14 -4.11
C ASP A 71 -33.84 -2.46 -4.20
N ALA A 72 -32.87 -2.69 -3.30
CA ALA A 72 -32.18 -3.97 -3.20
C ALA A 72 -33.16 -5.13 -2.91
N ASN A 73 -34.14 -4.92 -2.01
CA ASN A 73 -35.16 -5.92 -1.71
C ASN A 73 -36.11 -6.16 -2.90
N ASN A 74 -36.50 -5.11 -3.60
CA ASN A 74 -37.39 -5.22 -4.78
C ASN A 74 -36.72 -5.98 -5.91
N ILE A 75 -35.43 -5.70 -6.18
CA ILE A 75 -34.66 -6.43 -7.19
C ILE A 75 -34.40 -7.87 -6.74
N TYR A 76 -34.12 -8.10 -5.46
CA TYR A 76 -33.99 -9.46 -4.92
C TYR A 76 -35.29 -10.27 -5.09
N ALA A 77 -36.44 -9.68 -4.76
CA ALA A 77 -37.75 -10.32 -4.89
C ALA A 77 -38.11 -10.61 -6.36
N SER A 78 -37.81 -9.70 -7.29
CA SER A 78 -38.06 -9.92 -8.72
C SER A 78 -37.15 -11.00 -9.32
N GLN A 79 -35.93 -11.15 -8.79
CA GLN A 79 -35.00 -12.17 -9.25
C GLN A 79 -35.22 -13.56 -8.65
N GLN A 80 -35.96 -13.68 -7.56
CA GLN A 80 -36.27 -14.96 -6.90
C GLN A 80 -37.05 -15.94 -7.81
N LEU A 81 -37.68 -15.42 -8.87
CA LEU A 81 -38.38 -16.21 -9.88
C LEU A 81 -37.43 -16.93 -10.87
N PHE A 82 -36.18 -16.47 -11.00
CA PHE A 82 -35.21 -17.05 -11.91
C PHE A 82 -34.32 -18.04 -11.16
N ARG A 83 -34.41 -19.33 -11.53
CA ARG A 83 -33.62 -20.42 -10.93
C ARG A 83 -32.40 -20.83 -11.77
N GLU A 84 -32.25 -20.21 -12.94
CA GLU A 84 -31.23 -20.56 -13.92
C GLU A 84 -30.40 -19.33 -14.24
N ALA A 85 -29.10 -19.53 -14.40
CA ALA A 85 -28.16 -18.51 -14.84
C ALA A 85 -27.47 -18.99 -16.11
N VAL A 86 -27.45 -18.13 -17.13
CA VAL A 86 -26.78 -18.40 -18.40
C VAL A 86 -25.40 -17.76 -18.37
N ILE A 87 -24.37 -18.55 -18.68
CA ILE A 87 -23.01 -18.02 -18.84
C ILE A 87 -22.98 -17.22 -20.14
N SER A 88 -22.87 -15.89 -20.03
CA SER A 88 -22.84 -14.99 -21.17
C SER A 88 -21.49 -15.00 -21.91
N LYS A 89 -20.40 -15.24 -21.18
CA LYS A 89 -19.04 -15.30 -21.74
C LYS A 89 -18.13 -16.13 -20.85
N VAL A 90 -17.29 -16.97 -21.45
CA VAL A 90 -16.13 -17.60 -20.80
C VAL A 90 -14.89 -17.07 -21.49
N GLU A 91 -13.94 -16.56 -20.70
CA GLU A 91 -12.69 -16.04 -21.21
C GLU A 91 -11.55 -16.62 -20.39
N ARG A 92 -10.60 -17.27 -21.07
CA ARG A 92 -9.35 -17.73 -20.47
C ARG A 92 -8.23 -16.87 -21.01
N LYS A 93 -7.53 -16.18 -20.12
CA LYS A 93 -6.34 -15.41 -20.47
C LYS A 93 -5.14 -16.06 -19.85
N GLU A 94 -4.12 -16.28 -20.66
CA GLU A 94 -2.78 -16.50 -20.16
C GLU A 94 -2.17 -15.13 -19.84
N VAL A 95 -1.71 -14.95 -18.60
CA VAL A 95 -1.11 -13.70 -18.14
C VAL A 95 0.32 -14.03 -17.74
N MET A 96 1.29 -13.41 -18.40
CA MET A 96 2.68 -13.47 -18.01
C MET A 96 2.92 -12.46 -16.89
N GLN A 97 3.37 -12.93 -15.73
CA GLN A 97 3.79 -12.06 -14.64
C GLN A 97 5.30 -11.89 -14.68
N GLU A 98 5.76 -10.68 -14.95
CA GLU A 98 7.19 -10.37 -14.94
C GLU A 98 7.75 -10.38 -13.50
N PRO A 99 9.02 -10.77 -13.33
CA PRO A 99 9.68 -10.67 -12.03
C PRO A 99 9.77 -9.20 -11.59
N PRO A 100 9.75 -8.93 -10.27
CA PRO A 100 9.94 -7.58 -9.77
C PRO A 100 11.34 -7.07 -10.14
N LEU A 101 11.43 -5.76 -10.40
CA LEU A 101 12.73 -5.10 -10.57
C LEU A 101 13.57 -5.14 -9.28
N LEU A 102 14.86 -4.93 -9.42
CA LEU A 102 15.81 -4.81 -8.30
C LEU A 102 15.41 -3.69 -7.33
N TYR A 103 15.99 -3.70 -6.14
CA TYR A 103 15.71 -2.68 -5.12
C TYR A 103 16.40 -1.35 -5.42
N ASP A 104 15.63 -0.28 -5.35
CA ASP A 104 16.13 1.04 -4.97
C ASP A 104 15.99 1.23 -3.44
N LEU A 105 16.54 2.33 -2.90
CA LEU A 105 16.47 2.57 -1.46
C LEU A 105 15.03 2.63 -0.94
N THR A 106 14.13 3.30 -1.68
CA THR A 106 12.74 3.50 -1.24
C THR A 106 11.96 2.19 -1.21
N THR A 107 12.14 1.32 -2.20
CA THR A 107 11.49 0.01 -2.28
C THR A 107 12.03 -0.90 -1.19
N LEU A 108 13.35 -0.92 -0.96
CA LEU A 108 13.95 -1.67 0.13
C LEU A 108 13.42 -1.21 1.50
N GLN A 109 13.33 0.10 1.73
CA GLN A 109 12.78 0.66 2.97
C GLN A 109 11.30 0.30 3.16
N LYS A 110 10.48 0.36 2.10
CA LYS A 110 9.06 -0.05 2.17
C LYS A 110 8.92 -1.53 2.50
N GLU A 111 9.70 -2.38 1.86
CA GLU A 111 9.61 -3.83 2.06
C GLU A 111 10.14 -4.26 3.43
N ALA A 112 11.27 -3.69 3.88
CA ALA A 112 11.80 -3.93 5.21
C ALA A 112 10.85 -3.42 6.31
N ASN A 113 10.13 -2.32 6.07
CA ASN A 113 9.09 -1.86 6.97
C ASN A 113 7.91 -2.84 7.02
N SER A 114 7.40 -3.28 5.86
CA SER A 114 6.27 -4.21 5.78
C SER A 114 6.58 -5.58 6.37
N LYS A 115 7.79 -6.10 6.18
CA LYS A 115 8.18 -7.46 6.62
C LYS A 115 8.76 -7.50 8.03
N HIS A 116 9.47 -6.46 8.45
CA HIS A 116 10.26 -6.46 9.68
C HIS A 116 10.02 -5.26 10.60
N GLY A 117 9.14 -4.32 10.23
CA GLY A 117 8.84 -3.13 11.03
C GLY A 117 10.01 -2.15 11.12
N PHE A 118 11.02 -2.25 10.24
CA PHE A 118 12.16 -1.34 10.31
C PHE A 118 11.77 0.07 9.85
N SER A 119 12.30 1.08 10.55
CA SER A 119 12.21 2.47 10.08
C SER A 119 13.07 2.65 8.81
N ALA A 120 12.79 3.72 8.06
CA ALA A 120 13.60 4.10 6.90
C ALA A 120 15.09 4.28 7.28
N ASP A 121 15.36 4.95 8.40
CA ASP A 121 16.71 5.21 8.91
C ASP A 121 17.43 3.93 9.36
N LYS A 122 16.72 3.03 10.05
CA LYS A 122 17.29 1.73 10.46
C LYS A 122 17.68 0.91 9.23
N THR A 123 16.79 0.84 8.24
CA THR A 123 17.05 0.10 7.00
C THR A 123 18.25 0.68 6.26
N LEU A 124 18.31 2.01 6.11
CA LEU A 124 19.45 2.68 5.47
C LEU A 124 20.75 2.42 6.24
N SER A 125 20.71 2.48 7.58
CA SER A 125 21.89 2.24 8.42
C SER A 125 22.43 0.82 8.28
N LEU A 126 21.54 -0.18 8.21
CA LEU A 126 21.93 -1.57 8.00
C LEU A 126 22.49 -1.79 6.59
N ALA A 127 21.81 -1.27 5.56
CA ALA A 127 22.29 -1.35 4.18
C ALA A 127 23.66 -0.69 4.02
N GLN A 128 23.89 0.46 4.65
CA GLN A 128 25.20 1.11 4.63
C GLN A 128 26.29 0.26 5.30
N LYS A 129 26.01 -0.42 6.41
CA LYS A 129 26.97 -1.37 7.00
C LYS A 129 27.28 -2.53 6.06
N LEU A 130 26.27 -3.10 5.41
CA LEU A 130 26.46 -4.17 4.43
C LEU A 130 27.32 -3.71 3.24
N TYR A 131 27.17 -2.46 2.80
CA TYR A 131 27.96 -1.86 1.72
C TYR A 131 29.39 -1.53 2.15
N GLU A 132 29.56 -0.73 3.21
CA GLU A 132 30.86 -0.14 3.58
C GLU A 132 31.75 -1.09 4.39
N GLN A 133 31.14 -1.84 5.32
CA GLN A 133 31.90 -2.68 6.27
C GLN A 133 32.06 -4.11 5.74
N HIS A 134 30.99 -4.68 5.21
CA HIS A 134 30.97 -6.09 4.80
C HIS A 134 31.13 -6.28 3.29
N LYS A 135 30.95 -5.23 2.48
CA LYS A 135 31.01 -5.27 1.01
C LYS A 135 30.13 -6.35 0.38
N LEU A 136 28.95 -6.58 0.96
CA LEU A 136 28.01 -7.63 0.55
C LEU A 136 26.96 -7.16 -0.46
N ILE A 137 26.75 -5.84 -0.55
CA ILE A 137 25.77 -5.24 -1.48
C ILE A 137 26.41 -4.08 -2.23
N THR A 138 25.78 -3.62 -3.31
CA THR A 138 26.15 -2.39 -4.02
C THR A 138 25.63 -1.14 -3.29
N TYR A 139 26.06 0.04 -3.74
CA TYR A 139 25.71 1.33 -3.14
C TYR A 139 24.20 1.49 -2.85
N PRO A 140 23.79 1.59 -1.57
CA PRO A 140 22.38 1.42 -1.20
C PRO A 140 21.55 2.71 -1.30
N ARG A 141 22.16 3.87 -1.56
CA ARG A 141 21.45 5.16 -1.74
C ARG A 141 21.17 5.45 -3.22
N THR A 142 20.82 4.42 -3.97
CA THR A 142 20.43 4.52 -5.38
C THR A 142 18.92 4.67 -5.53
N GLY A 143 18.50 5.48 -6.50
CA GLY A 143 17.12 5.53 -7.00
C GLY A 143 16.89 4.68 -8.24
N SER A 144 17.93 4.01 -8.77
CA SER A 144 17.83 3.11 -9.91
C SER A 144 17.37 1.72 -9.46
N ARG A 145 16.48 1.12 -10.25
CA ARG A 145 16.08 -0.29 -10.13
C ARG A 145 16.67 -1.17 -11.25
N TYR A 146 17.65 -0.62 -11.97
CA TYR A 146 18.37 -1.25 -13.07
C TYR A 146 19.86 -1.29 -12.75
N ILE A 147 20.52 -2.32 -13.29
CA ILE A 147 21.98 -2.45 -13.29
C ILE A 147 22.53 -2.30 -14.70
N PRO A 148 23.74 -1.75 -14.86
CA PRO A 148 24.48 -1.76 -16.11
C PRO A 148 24.70 -3.19 -16.68
N GLY A 149 24.89 -3.28 -17.99
CA GLY A 149 25.00 -4.57 -18.68
C GLY A 149 26.25 -5.37 -18.33
N ASP A 150 27.36 -4.69 -18.03
CA ASP A 150 28.59 -5.28 -17.49
C ASP A 150 28.36 -5.90 -16.11
N VAL A 151 27.71 -5.19 -15.19
CA VAL A 151 27.34 -5.73 -13.86
C VAL A 151 26.38 -6.92 -13.98
N PHE A 152 25.48 -6.91 -14.96
CA PHE A 152 24.58 -8.02 -15.21
C PHE A 152 25.33 -9.31 -15.63
N GLN A 153 26.46 -9.20 -16.33
CA GLN A 153 27.26 -10.37 -16.72
C GLN A 153 27.84 -11.11 -15.50
N GLU A 154 28.13 -10.40 -14.41
CA GLU A 154 28.65 -10.96 -13.16
C GLU A 154 27.55 -11.59 -12.28
N ALA A 155 26.28 -11.29 -12.54
CA ALA A 155 25.17 -11.69 -11.67
C ALA A 155 25.03 -13.21 -11.53
N GLY A 156 25.34 -13.98 -12.58
CA GLY A 156 25.28 -15.44 -12.54
C GLY A 156 26.24 -16.03 -11.50
N GLU A 157 27.49 -15.55 -11.48
CA GLU A 157 28.50 -16.00 -10.52
C GLU A 157 28.14 -15.62 -9.09
N LEU A 158 27.62 -14.40 -8.88
CA LEU A 158 27.15 -13.95 -7.57
C LEU A 158 26.03 -14.84 -7.02
N ILE A 159 25.10 -15.29 -7.87
CA ILE A 159 24.01 -16.18 -7.46
C ILE A 159 24.55 -17.56 -7.04
N GLU A 160 25.55 -18.11 -7.75
CA GLU A 160 26.16 -19.39 -7.36
C GLU A 160 26.94 -19.29 -6.04
N ASN A 161 27.66 -18.19 -5.84
CA ASN A 161 28.36 -17.93 -4.58
C ASN A 161 27.40 -17.82 -3.39
N LEU A 162 26.21 -17.25 -3.59
CA LEU A 162 25.17 -17.15 -2.56
C LEU A 162 24.55 -18.50 -2.18
N LYS A 163 24.55 -19.50 -3.08
CA LYS A 163 24.05 -20.86 -2.76
C LYS A 163 25.02 -21.66 -1.90
N SER A 164 26.29 -21.26 -1.87
CA SER A 164 27.36 -21.95 -1.15
C SER A 164 27.48 -21.50 0.32
N TYR A 165 26.68 -20.51 0.72
CA TYR A 165 26.51 -20.00 2.08
C TYR A 165 25.24 -20.55 2.73
#